data_AF-A0A971SUT0-F1
#
_entry.id   AF-A0A971SUT0-F1
#
_cell.length_a   1.000
_cell.length_b   1.000
_cell.length_c   1.000
_cell.angle_alpha   90.00
_cell.angle_beta   90.00
_cell.angle_gamma   90.00
#
_symmetry.space_group_name_H-M   'P 1'
#
loop_
_entity.id
_entity.type
_entity.pdbx_description
1 polymer ?
#
loop_
_entity_poly.entity_id
_entity_poly.type
_entity_poly.pdbx_seq_one_letter_code
_entity_poly.pdbx_strand_id
1 'polypeptide(L)'
;MKITPFEKRRRLLGAIYGAAGGAVFALMTWGGDALGLASAHVGLPFGKFIPGLLAGLLLGTLTGWLSARVDKAFVAFLLWIGLSVVLVWLLLFLQFDWMPQLIRIFEPAPYWENLNYPEVYGLGQAFMIGSIGLAILAGIAGLIEGLLIESAMQKQGAGGIVGMILVVGFLLGVSGYLMDNLIHPNFRDSAKGLDSLIHYAVSVEGQEVDPIVARAAHLKTMTDLGAEVFTRPHRLIVQSYDPVMLFQVDYIVDFGGELYSCTTVGNIPVYCKLLL
;
A
#
# COMPACT_ATOMS: atom_id res chain seq x y z
N MET A 1 22.35 -33.48 15.51
CA MET A 1 22.81 -32.41 16.44
C MET A 1 21.63 -32.00 17.32
N LYS A 2 21.70 -32.15 18.65
CA LYS A 2 20.59 -31.78 19.56
C LYS A 2 20.63 -30.26 19.79
N ILE A 3 19.53 -29.57 19.48
CA ILE A 3 19.40 -28.11 19.66
C ILE A 3 19.23 -27.83 21.16
N THR A 4 20.06 -26.95 21.72
CA THR A 4 19.98 -26.59 23.15
C THR A 4 18.75 -25.70 23.42
N PRO A 5 18.22 -25.68 24.67
CA PRO A 5 17.13 -24.76 25.02
C PRO A 5 17.47 -23.29 24.76
N PHE A 6 18.75 -22.93 24.95
CA PHE A 6 19.28 -21.60 24.66
C PHE A 6 19.16 -21.25 23.18
N GLU A 7 19.62 -22.13 22.28
CA GLU A 7 19.50 -21.94 20.83
C GLU A 7 18.05 -21.86 20.35
N LYS A 8 17.15 -22.66 20.92
CA LYS A 8 15.71 -22.59 20.60
C LYS A 8 15.14 -21.22 20.94
N ARG A 9 15.46 -20.70 22.13
CA ARG A 9 14.99 -19.38 22.57
C ARG A 9 15.56 -18.25 21.71
N ARG A 10 16.85 -18.30 21.35
CA ARG A 10 17.48 -17.32 20.44
C ARG A 10 16.76 -17.27 19.09
N ARG A 11 16.50 -18.43 18.49
CA ARG A 11 15.77 -18.54 17.21
C ARG A 11 14.33 -18.04 17.28
N LEU A 12 13.64 -18.30 18.39
CA LEU A 12 12.30 -17.77 18.62
C LEU A 12 12.31 -16.24 18.74
N LEU A 13 13.29 -15.67 19.44
CA LEU A 13 13.43 -14.21 19.55
C LEU A 13 13.73 -13.56 18.19
N GLY A 14 14.59 -14.17 17.37
CA GLY A 14 14.80 -13.74 15.98
C GLY A 14 13.51 -13.81 15.13
N ALA A 15 12.75 -14.89 15.26
CA ALA A 15 11.44 -15.02 14.60
C ALA A 15 10.47 -13.90 15.03
N ILE A 16 10.40 -13.57 16.33
CA ILE A 16 9.57 -12.47 16.85
C ILE A 16 10.07 -11.11 16.34
N TYR A 17 11.38 -10.88 16.34
CA TYR A 17 12.01 -9.67 15.81
C TYR A 17 11.63 -9.43 14.36
N GLY A 18 11.81 -10.46 13.52
CA GLY A 18 11.45 -10.44 12.12
C GLY A 18 9.95 -10.29 11.87
N ALA A 19 9.10 -11.01 12.63
CA ALA A 19 7.65 -10.91 12.53
C ALA A 19 7.15 -9.49 12.85
N ALA A 20 7.66 -8.89 13.93
CA ALA A 20 7.31 -7.53 14.32
C ALA A 20 7.74 -6.51 13.25
N GLY A 21 8.97 -6.62 12.74
CA GLY A 21 9.48 -5.77 11.66
C GLY A 21 8.62 -5.89 10.39
N GLY A 22 8.31 -7.11 9.96
CA GLY A 22 7.49 -7.37 8.78
C GLY A 22 6.04 -6.88 8.92
N ALA A 23 5.43 -7.05 10.10
CA ALA A 23 4.09 -6.55 10.39
C ALA A 23 4.03 -5.03 10.37
N VAL A 24 4.96 -4.36 11.07
CA VAL A 24 5.00 -2.89 11.13
C VAL A 24 5.32 -2.30 9.76
N PHE A 25 6.24 -2.89 9.00
CA PHE A 25 6.46 -2.52 7.60
C PHE A 25 5.16 -2.60 6.80
N ALA A 26 4.45 -3.73 6.85
CA ALA A 26 3.24 -3.91 6.08
C ALA A 26 2.11 -2.93 6.46
N LEU A 27 1.95 -2.65 7.76
CA LEU A 27 1.00 -1.66 8.26
C LEU A 27 1.33 -0.25 7.74
N MET A 28 2.60 0.14 7.74
CA MET A 28 3.00 1.47 7.27
C MET A 28 2.99 1.58 5.74
N THR A 29 3.29 0.51 5.02
CA THR A 29 3.32 0.50 3.55
C THR A 29 1.92 0.44 2.95
N TRP A 30 1.03 -0.42 3.45
CA TRP A 30 -0.29 -0.66 2.83
C TRP A 30 -1.48 -0.32 3.72
N GLY A 31 -1.29 -0.19 5.04
CA GLY A 31 -2.39 0.06 5.97
C GLY A 31 -2.99 1.45 5.81
N GLY A 32 -2.14 2.48 5.75
CA GLY A 32 -2.58 3.86 5.48
C GLY A 32 -3.27 4.00 4.12
N ASP A 33 -2.76 3.28 3.12
CA ASP A 33 -3.37 3.20 1.80
C ASP A 33 -4.76 2.58 1.81
N ALA A 34 -4.90 1.40 2.39
CA ALA A 34 -6.18 0.70 2.46
C ALA A 34 -7.25 1.50 3.21
N LEU A 35 -6.88 2.17 4.30
CA LEU A 35 -7.81 3.06 5.03
C LEU A 35 -8.22 4.27 4.17
N GLY A 36 -7.27 4.86 3.45
CA GLY A 36 -7.55 5.98 2.55
C GLY A 36 -8.46 5.61 1.39
N LEU A 37 -8.25 4.43 0.79
CA LEU A 37 -9.09 3.90 -0.29
C LEU A 37 -10.48 3.50 0.22
N ALA A 38 -10.56 2.90 1.42
CA ALA A 38 -11.84 2.55 2.05
C ALA A 38 -12.69 3.79 2.35
N SER A 39 -12.06 4.88 2.80
CA SER A 39 -12.77 6.15 3.04
C SER A 39 -13.26 6.83 1.75
N ALA A 40 -12.68 6.50 0.60
CA ALA A 40 -13.03 7.06 -0.71
C ALA A 40 -13.90 6.12 -1.54
N HIS A 41 -14.60 5.16 -0.90
CA HIS A 41 -15.50 4.20 -1.55
C HIS A 41 -14.86 3.42 -2.72
N VAL A 42 -13.55 3.17 -2.66
CA VAL A 42 -12.84 2.40 -3.68
C VAL A 42 -13.14 0.91 -3.53
N GLY A 43 -13.31 0.22 -4.66
CA GLY A 43 -13.46 -1.23 -4.73
C GLY A 43 -12.21 -1.95 -4.25
N LEU A 44 -12.41 -2.98 -3.43
CA LEU A 44 -11.33 -3.82 -2.88
C LEU A 44 -10.22 -3.02 -2.16
N PRO A 45 -10.55 -2.13 -1.20
CA PRO A 45 -9.57 -1.22 -0.59
C PRO A 45 -8.47 -1.98 0.18
N PHE A 46 -8.78 -3.17 0.67
CA PHE A 46 -7.84 -4.05 1.39
C PHE A 46 -7.12 -5.07 0.49
N GLY A 47 -7.31 -5.00 -0.83
CA GLY A 47 -6.80 -5.98 -1.79
C GLY A 47 -5.28 -6.14 -1.77
N LYS A 48 -4.55 -5.05 -1.48
CA LYS A 48 -3.08 -5.05 -1.31
C LYS A 48 -2.66 -5.29 0.14
N PHE A 49 -3.41 -4.77 1.10
CA PHE A 49 -3.02 -4.80 2.51
C PHE A 49 -2.98 -6.22 3.09
N ILE A 50 -4.01 -7.03 2.85
CA ILE A 50 -4.07 -8.40 3.39
C ILE A 50 -2.90 -9.27 2.90
N PRO A 51 -2.66 -9.43 1.58
CA PRO A 51 -1.53 -10.22 1.11
C PRO A 51 -0.18 -9.60 1.50
N GLY A 52 -0.06 -8.27 1.50
CA GLY A 52 1.15 -7.58 1.96
C GLY A 52 1.48 -7.87 3.43
N LEU A 53 0.48 -7.87 4.32
CA LEU A 53 0.65 -8.20 5.74
C LEU A 53 1.05 -9.65 5.94
N LEU A 54 0.39 -10.60 5.25
CA LEU A 54 0.70 -12.02 5.35
C LEU A 54 2.11 -12.32 4.84
N ALA A 55 2.49 -11.76 3.70
CA ALA A 55 3.82 -11.93 3.13
C ALA A 55 4.89 -11.24 4.00
N GLY A 56 4.62 -10.03 4.50
CA GLY A 56 5.53 -9.31 5.40
C GLY A 56 5.80 -10.08 6.69
N LEU A 57 4.75 -10.62 7.33
CA LEU A 57 4.87 -11.50 8.49
C LEU A 57 5.72 -12.74 8.18
N LEU A 58 5.42 -13.44 7.09
CA LEU A 58 6.10 -14.69 6.73
C LEU A 58 7.58 -14.45 6.39
N LEU A 59 7.86 -13.49 5.51
CA LEU A 59 9.22 -13.17 5.06
C LEU A 59 10.04 -12.56 6.20
N GLY A 60 9.46 -11.66 6.99
CA GLY A 60 10.11 -11.10 8.17
C GLY A 60 10.48 -12.19 9.18
N THR A 61 9.51 -13.05 9.54
CA THR A 61 9.73 -14.18 10.47
C THR A 61 10.83 -15.09 9.98
N LEU A 62 10.83 -15.44 8.68
CA LEU A 62 11.84 -16.31 8.09
C LEU A 62 13.23 -15.67 8.14
N THR A 63 13.34 -14.39 7.76
CA THR A 63 14.59 -13.64 7.78
C THR A 63 15.17 -13.54 9.19
N GLY A 64 14.38 -13.12 10.17
CA GLY A 64 14.81 -13.01 11.57
C GLY A 64 15.14 -14.37 12.22
N TRP A 65 14.41 -15.42 11.84
CA TRP A 65 14.75 -16.78 12.30
C TRP A 65 16.07 -17.28 11.69
N LEU A 66 16.30 -17.04 10.40
CA LEU A 66 17.52 -17.45 9.69
C LEU A 66 18.75 -16.69 10.20
N SER A 67 18.66 -15.37 10.36
CA SER A 67 19.75 -14.54 10.88
C SER A 67 20.14 -14.96 12.31
N ALA A 68 19.15 -15.15 13.20
CA ALA A 68 19.38 -15.63 14.57
C ALA A 68 19.92 -17.06 14.62
N ARG A 69 19.65 -17.88 13.59
CA ARG A 69 20.20 -19.24 13.48
C ARG A 69 21.67 -19.25 13.10
N VAL A 70 22.09 -18.36 12.20
CA VAL A 70 23.49 -18.31 11.72
C VAL A 70 24.41 -17.61 12.71
N ASP A 71 23.87 -16.65 13.46
CA ASP A 71 24.58 -15.91 14.50
C ASP A 71 25.86 -15.20 14.01
N LYS A 72 25.79 -14.65 12.78
CA LYS A 72 26.86 -13.85 12.19
C LYS A 72 26.26 -12.54 11.69
N ALA A 73 26.72 -11.42 12.26
CA ALA A 73 26.20 -10.08 11.93
C ALA A 73 26.23 -9.78 10.43
N PHE A 74 27.31 -10.16 9.73
CA PHE A 74 27.40 -9.96 8.27
C PHE A 74 26.37 -10.78 7.48
N VAL A 75 26.07 -12.01 7.91
CA VAL A 75 25.04 -12.83 7.24
C VAL A 75 23.65 -12.27 7.53
N ALA A 76 23.39 -11.82 8.76
CA ALA A 76 22.15 -11.13 9.10
C ALA A 76 21.96 -9.89 8.21
N PHE A 77 22.96 -9.02 8.12
CA PHE A 77 22.94 -7.86 7.23
C PHE A 77 22.56 -8.21 5.79
N LEU A 78 23.19 -9.24 5.20
CA LEU A 78 22.88 -9.69 3.84
C LEU A 78 21.45 -10.25 3.71
N LEU A 79 20.97 -11.01 4.70
CA LEU A 79 19.60 -11.54 4.69
C LEU A 79 18.56 -10.42 4.74
N TRP A 80 18.81 -9.38 5.54
CA TRP A 80 17.91 -8.23 5.65
C TRP A 80 17.93 -7.33 4.39
N ILE A 81 19.06 -7.21 3.70
CA ILE A 81 19.11 -6.60 2.36
C ILE A 81 18.38 -7.48 1.33
N GLY A 82 18.52 -8.80 1.39
CA GLY A 82 17.73 -9.69 0.55
C GLY A 82 16.23 -9.49 0.77
N LEU A 83 15.80 -9.36 2.03
CA LEU A 83 14.42 -9.06 2.38
C LEU A 83 13.94 -7.73 1.80
N SER A 84 14.77 -6.67 1.80
CA SER A 84 14.37 -5.38 1.24
C SER A 84 14.04 -5.47 -0.24
N VAL A 85 14.87 -6.15 -1.02
CA VAL A 85 14.65 -6.37 -2.45
C VAL A 85 13.33 -7.10 -2.71
N VAL A 86 13.05 -8.16 -1.92
CA VAL A 86 11.80 -8.93 -2.03
C VAL A 86 10.58 -8.09 -1.63
N LEU A 87 10.66 -7.28 -0.58
CA LEU A 87 9.55 -6.44 -0.13
C LEU A 87 9.21 -5.33 -1.13
N VAL A 88 10.21 -4.75 -1.80
CA VAL A 88 9.99 -3.74 -2.86
C VAL A 88 9.44 -4.40 -4.11
N TRP A 89 9.93 -5.58 -4.49
CA TRP A 89 9.30 -6.38 -5.55
C TRP A 89 7.83 -6.63 -5.24
N LEU A 90 7.52 -7.05 -4.01
CA LEU A 90 6.15 -7.32 -3.56
C LEU A 90 5.28 -6.07 -3.60
N LEU A 91 5.79 -4.90 -3.21
CA LEU A 91 5.08 -3.62 -3.33
C LEU A 91 4.61 -3.37 -4.76
N LEU A 92 5.52 -3.49 -5.74
CA LEU A 92 5.22 -3.27 -7.15
C LEU A 92 4.27 -4.33 -7.69
N PHE A 93 4.54 -5.60 -7.41
CA PHE A 93 3.72 -6.72 -7.83
C PHE A 93 2.28 -6.59 -7.31
N LEU A 94 2.11 -6.23 -6.02
CA LEU A 94 0.78 -6.05 -5.45
C LEU A 94 0.02 -4.90 -6.11
N GLN A 95 0.70 -3.81 -6.48
CA GLN A 95 0.06 -2.66 -7.12
C GLN A 95 -0.32 -2.92 -8.58
N PHE A 96 0.60 -3.47 -9.38
CA PHE A 96 0.47 -3.48 -10.84
C PHE A 96 0.02 -4.83 -11.42
N ASP A 97 0.38 -5.95 -10.78
CA ASP A 97 0.04 -7.28 -11.29
C ASP A 97 -1.14 -7.91 -10.53
N TRP A 98 -1.16 -7.77 -9.21
CA TRP A 98 -2.15 -8.42 -8.35
C TRP A 98 -3.50 -7.72 -8.37
N MET A 99 -3.55 -6.39 -8.28
CA MET A 99 -4.82 -5.64 -8.26
C MET A 99 -5.69 -5.88 -9.50
N PRO A 100 -5.17 -5.86 -10.74
CA PRO A 100 -5.99 -6.18 -11.92
C PRO A 100 -6.56 -7.59 -11.88
N GLN A 101 -5.81 -8.55 -11.36
CA GLN A 101 -6.27 -9.93 -11.20
C GLN A 101 -7.37 -10.04 -10.14
N LEU A 102 -7.22 -9.35 -9.01
CA LEU A 102 -8.27 -9.30 -7.99
C LEU A 102 -9.57 -8.72 -8.55
N ILE A 103 -9.50 -7.63 -9.31
CA ILE A 103 -10.69 -7.02 -9.92
C ILE A 103 -11.37 -8.01 -10.87
N ARG A 104 -10.62 -8.75 -11.69
CA ARG A 104 -11.19 -9.80 -12.57
C ARG A 104 -11.86 -10.95 -11.82
N ILE A 105 -11.41 -11.27 -10.61
CA ILE A 105 -11.95 -12.37 -9.80
C ILE A 105 -13.19 -11.93 -9.03
N PHE A 106 -13.20 -10.71 -8.49
CA PHE A 106 -14.22 -10.25 -7.55
C PHE A 106 -15.26 -9.31 -8.16
N GLU A 107 -14.97 -8.62 -9.26
CA GLU A 107 -15.93 -7.74 -9.94
C GLU A 107 -16.57 -8.43 -11.16
N PRO A 108 -17.83 -8.10 -11.49
CA PRO A 108 -18.50 -8.67 -12.66
C PRO A 108 -17.98 -8.10 -13.99
N ALA A 109 -18.42 -8.69 -15.10
CA ALA A 109 -17.93 -8.42 -16.46
C ALA A 109 -17.82 -6.95 -16.89
N PRO A 110 -18.84 -6.10 -16.65
CA PRO A 110 -18.79 -4.71 -17.09
C PRO A 110 -17.58 -3.92 -16.55
N TYR A 111 -17.03 -4.30 -15.40
CA TYR A 111 -15.87 -3.64 -14.83
C TYR A 111 -14.59 -4.12 -15.48
N TRP A 112 -14.38 -5.44 -15.58
CA TRP A 112 -13.10 -5.97 -16.05
C TRP A 112 -12.90 -5.88 -17.57
N GLU A 113 -13.97 -5.82 -18.36
CA GLU A 113 -13.91 -5.61 -19.81
C GLU A 113 -13.39 -4.22 -20.18
N ASN A 114 -13.58 -3.25 -19.29
CA ASN A 114 -13.17 -1.86 -19.49
C ASN A 114 -11.81 -1.51 -18.87
N LEU A 115 -11.14 -2.47 -18.24
CA LEU A 115 -9.83 -2.27 -17.63
C LEU A 115 -8.71 -2.19 -18.68
N ASN A 116 -7.88 -1.18 -18.57
CA ASN A 116 -6.67 -1.03 -19.35
C ASN A 116 -5.50 -0.68 -18.43
N TYR A 117 -4.73 -1.69 -18.02
CA TYR A 117 -3.54 -1.52 -17.19
C TYR A 117 -2.30 -1.53 -18.08
N PRO A 118 -1.80 -0.36 -18.53
CA PRO A 118 -0.60 -0.32 -19.35
C PRO A 118 0.62 -0.68 -18.52
N GLU A 119 1.65 -1.17 -19.22
CA GLU A 119 2.97 -1.37 -18.63
C GLU A 119 3.58 -0.02 -18.25
N VAL A 120 3.98 0.13 -16.99
CA VAL A 120 4.46 1.39 -16.43
C VAL A 120 5.93 1.59 -16.78
N TYR A 121 6.24 2.72 -17.40
CA TYR A 121 7.62 3.15 -17.63
C TYR A 121 8.25 3.56 -16.30
N GLY A 122 9.50 3.14 -16.06
CA GLY A 122 10.23 3.52 -14.85
C GLY A 122 9.96 2.64 -13.63
N LEU A 123 9.23 1.52 -13.74
CA LEU A 123 9.13 0.53 -12.65
C LEU A 123 10.50 0.07 -12.15
N GLY A 124 11.47 -0.09 -13.06
CA GLY A 124 12.85 -0.41 -12.69
C GLY A 124 13.52 0.67 -11.84
N GLN A 125 13.21 1.95 -12.07
CA GLN A 125 13.73 3.06 -11.25
C GLN A 125 13.08 3.07 -9.86
N ALA A 126 11.75 2.91 -9.79
CA ALA A 126 11.04 2.78 -8.52
C ALA A 126 11.54 1.58 -7.71
N PHE A 127 11.76 0.44 -8.38
CA PHE A 127 12.36 -0.75 -7.78
C PHE A 127 13.75 -0.49 -7.21
N MET A 128 14.62 0.17 -7.99
CA MET A 128 15.99 0.48 -7.58
C MET A 128 16.01 1.47 -6.40
N ILE A 129 15.29 2.58 -6.50
CA ILE A 129 15.20 3.61 -5.45
C ILE A 129 14.61 3.02 -4.18
N GLY A 130 13.49 2.30 -4.29
CA GLY A 130 12.85 1.62 -3.17
C GLY A 130 13.77 0.60 -2.51
N SER A 131 14.46 -0.22 -3.31
CA SER A 131 15.39 -1.25 -2.80
C SER A 131 16.56 -0.64 -2.05
N ILE A 132 17.18 0.43 -2.57
CA ILE A 132 18.28 1.13 -1.91
C ILE A 132 17.80 1.75 -0.59
N GLY A 133 16.66 2.47 -0.63
CA GLY A 133 16.11 3.13 0.56
C GLY A 133 15.78 2.15 1.68
N LEU A 134 15.09 1.05 1.35
CA LEU A 134 14.75 0.01 2.32
C LEU A 134 15.97 -0.81 2.76
N ALA A 135 16.95 -1.07 1.88
CA ALA A 135 18.16 -1.83 2.20
C ALA A 135 19.00 -1.16 3.29
N ILE A 136 19.06 0.18 3.33
CA ILE A 136 19.81 0.92 4.35
C ILE A 136 19.22 0.62 5.74
N LEU A 137 17.92 0.84 5.92
CA LEU A 137 17.25 0.68 7.21
C LEU A 137 17.10 -0.80 7.62
N ALA A 138 16.78 -1.68 6.66
CA ALA A 138 16.74 -3.12 6.89
C ALA A 138 18.13 -3.68 7.23
N GLY A 139 19.18 -3.23 6.54
CA GLY A 139 20.56 -3.61 6.83
C GLY A 139 20.98 -3.21 8.25
N ILE A 140 20.63 -2.00 8.69
CA ILE A 140 20.85 -1.57 10.09
C ILE A 140 20.12 -2.50 11.06
N ALA A 141 18.84 -2.83 10.79
CA ALA A 141 18.09 -3.78 11.61
C ALA A 141 18.80 -5.14 11.71
N GLY A 142 19.30 -5.67 10.59
CA GLY A 142 20.06 -6.92 10.57
C GLY A 142 21.39 -6.87 11.33
N LEU A 143 22.11 -5.74 11.31
CA LEU A 143 23.36 -5.59 12.06
C LEU A 143 23.14 -5.56 13.57
N ILE A 144 22.06 -4.92 14.03
CA ILE A 144 21.78 -4.76 15.47
C ILE A 144 20.96 -5.91 16.05
N GLU A 145 20.36 -6.76 15.22
CA GLU A 145 19.50 -7.87 15.63
C GLU A 145 20.15 -8.74 16.71
N GLY A 146 21.39 -9.21 16.48
CA GLY A 146 22.09 -10.08 17.43
C GLY A 146 22.26 -9.44 18.81
N LEU A 147 22.61 -8.15 18.85
CA LEU A 147 22.78 -7.39 20.09
C LEU A 147 21.44 -7.23 20.85
N LEU A 148 20.35 -6.99 20.12
CA LEU A 148 19.02 -6.86 20.71
C LEU A 148 18.50 -8.20 21.24
N ILE A 149 18.75 -9.30 20.52
CA ILE A 149 18.40 -10.64 20.98
C ILE A 149 19.19 -10.99 22.25
N GLU A 150 20.49 -10.71 22.30
CA GLU A 150 21.32 -10.97 23.49
C GLU A 150 20.86 -10.15 24.69
N SER A 151 20.53 -8.87 24.48
CA SER A 151 19.93 -8.01 25.50
C SER A 151 18.59 -8.56 26.00
N ALA A 152 17.74 -9.07 25.10
CA ALA A 152 16.46 -9.68 25.44
C ALA A 152 16.61 -11.03 26.18
N MET A 153 17.72 -11.74 25.98
CA MET A 153 18.02 -12.99 26.69
C MET A 153 18.56 -12.74 28.11
N GLN A 154 19.32 -11.65 28.31
CA GLN A 154 19.93 -11.30 29.60
C GLN A 154 18.94 -10.67 30.60
N LYS A 155 18.00 -9.84 30.12
CA LYS A 155 17.02 -9.20 31.00
C LYS A 155 15.99 -10.22 31.51
N GLN A 156 15.80 -10.29 32.84
CA GLN A 156 14.65 -10.98 33.43
C GLN A 156 13.38 -10.15 33.17
N GLY A 157 12.43 -10.70 32.41
CA GLY A 157 11.13 -10.08 32.13
C GLY A 157 10.93 -9.60 30.68
N ALA A 158 9.76 -8.99 30.41
CA ALA A 158 9.31 -8.64 29.06
C ALA A 158 10.02 -7.41 28.44
N GLY A 159 10.68 -6.57 29.25
CA GLY A 159 11.24 -5.29 28.79
C GLY A 159 12.30 -5.42 27.69
N GLY A 160 13.08 -6.50 27.68
CA GLY A 160 14.05 -6.76 26.61
C GLY A 160 13.38 -7.07 25.26
N ILE A 161 12.32 -7.87 25.30
CA ILE A 161 11.53 -8.22 24.11
C ILE A 161 10.80 -6.99 23.56
N VAL A 162 10.19 -6.19 24.45
CA VAL A 162 9.50 -4.95 24.05
C VAL A 162 10.48 -3.96 23.40
N GLY A 163 11.64 -3.73 24.01
CA GLY A 163 12.66 -2.84 23.43
C GLY A 163 13.12 -3.30 22.05
N MET A 164 13.35 -4.60 21.89
CA MET A 164 13.69 -5.23 20.61
C MET A 164 12.60 -4.99 19.54
N ILE A 165 11.32 -5.21 19.89
CA ILE A 165 10.16 -4.97 19.00
C ILE A 165 10.04 -3.50 18.62
N LEU A 166 10.24 -2.58 19.56
CA LEU A 166 10.13 -1.14 19.30
C LEU A 166 11.23 -0.66 18.34
N VAL A 167 12.46 -1.14 18.49
CA VAL A 167 13.58 -0.73 17.62
C VAL A 167 13.38 -1.22 16.19
N VAL A 168 13.04 -2.49 15.99
CA VAL A 168 12.76 -3.01 14.63
C VAL A 168 11.51 -2.40 14.04
N GLY A 169 10.46 -2.24 14.86
CA GLY A 169 9.23 -1.58 14.45
C GLY A 169 9.48 -0.15 13.99
N PHE A 170 10.34 0.60 14.68
CA PHE A 170 10.71 1.95 14.25
C PHE A 170 11.45 1.95 12.90
N LEU A 171 12.53 1.16 12.76
CA LEU A 171 13.32 1.13 11.51
C LEU A 171 12.49 0.70 10.30
N LEU A 172 11.71 -0.37 10.46
CA LEU A 172 10.91 -0.93 9.37
C LEU A 172 9.62 -0.14 9.16
N GLY A 173 9.10 0.52 10.20
CA GLY A 173 7.96 1.44 10.08
C GLY A 173 8.31 2.70 9.28
N VAL A 174 9.47 3.31 9.55
CA VAL A 174 9.99 4.43 8.74
C VAL A 174 10.17 3.98 7.29
N SER A 175 10.71 2.78 7.08
CA SER A 175 10.89 2.28 5.73
C SER A 175 9.56 2.02 5.02
N GLY A 176 8.59 1.44 5.71
CA GLY A 176 7.25 1.20 5.17
C GLY A 176 6.54 2.50 4.80
N TYR A 177 6.68 3.54 5.63
CA TYR A 177 6.17 4.88 5.32
C TYR A 177 6.81 5.46 4.05
N LEU A 178 8.13 5.32 3.88
CA LEU A 178 8.80 5.77 2.66
C LEU A 178 8.32 5.00 1.43
N MET A 179 8.05 3.69 1.57
CA MET A 179 7.53 2.87 0.48
C MET A 179 6.09 3.21 0.11
N ASP A 180 5.23 3.53 1.10
CA ASP A 180 3.88 4.03 0.83
C ASP A 180 3.93 5.28 -0.05
N ASN A 181 4.76 6.26 0.33
CA ASN A 181 4.90 7.53 -0.37
C ASN A 181 5.55 7.43 -1.76
N LEU A 182 6.08 6.27 -2.15
CA LEU A 182 6.71 6.09 -3.45
C LEU A 182 5.68 5.95 -4.58
N ILE A 183 4.53 5.32 -4.32
CA ILE A 183 3.58 4.91 -5.38
C ILE A 183 2.13 5.15 -4.99
N HIS A 184 1.74 4.83 -3.75
CA HIS A 184 0.35 4.86 -3.35
C HIS A 184 -0.34 6.23 -3.42
N PRO A 185 0.31 7.37 -3.09
CA PRO A 185 -0.33 8.69 -3.14
C PRO A 185 -1.01 8.99 -4.49
N ASN A 186 -0.39 8.60 -5.60
CA ASN A 186 -0.93 8.85 -6.94
C ASN A 186 -2.32 8.22 -7.15
N PHE A 187 -2.57 7.05 -6.55
CA PHE A 187 -3.86 6.36 -6.62
C PHE A 187 -4.79 6.78 -5.46
N ARG A 188 -4.25 6.88 -4.26
CA ARG A 188 -5.03 7.19 -3.07
C ARG A 188 -5.60 8.61 -3.10
N ASP A 189 -4.78 9.59 -3.43
CA ASP A 189 -5.16 10.99 -3.34
C ASP A 189 -6.01 11.40 -4.54
N SER A 190 -5.81 10.76 -5.70
CA SER A 190 -6.70 10.89 -6.87
C SER A 190 -8.09 10.33 -6.59
N ALA A 191 -8.18 9.13 -6.00
CA ALA A 191 -9.47 8.55 -5.59
C ALA A 191 -10.21 9.43 -4.57
N LYS A 192 -9.49 9.93 -3.55
CA LYS A 192 -10.08 10.86 -2.55
C LYS A 192 -10.54 12.17 -3.18
N GLY A 193 -9.80 12.71 -4.14
CA GLY A 193 -10.18 13.92 -4.86
C GLY A 193 -11.47 13.74 -5.65
N LEU A 194 -11.61 12.61 -6.33
CA LEU A 194 -12.82 12.24 -7.06
C LEU A 194 -14.01 12.00 -6.12
N ASP A 195 -13.83 11.23 -5.06
CA ASP A 195 -14.86 10.97 -4.05
C ASP A 195 -15.35 12.28 -3.38
N SER A 196 -14.43 13.17 -3.04
CA SER A 196 -14.77 14.48 -2.46
C SER A 196 -15.57 15.35 -3.43
N LEU A 197 -15.23 15.31 -4.73
CA LEU A 197 -16.00 16.01 -5.77
C LEU A 197 -17.41 15.44 -5.89
N ILE A 198 -17.56 14.12 -5.90
CA ILE A 198 -18.88 13.46 -5.97
C ILE A 198 -19.73 13.89 -4.77
N HIS A 199 -19.19 13.79 -3.55
CA HIS A 199 -19.89 14.21 -2.34
C HIS A 199 -20.26 15.70 -2.37
N TYR A 200 -19.36 16.56 -2.86
CA TYR A 200 -19.64 17.98 -2.99
C TYR A 200 -20.74 18.25 -4.01
N ALA A 201 -20.69 17.61 -5.19
CA ALA A 201 -21.68 17.76 -6.24
C ALA A 201 -23.09 17.33 -5.78
N VAL A 202 -23.19 16.23 -5.02
CA VAL A 202 -24.44 15.79 -4.39
C VAL A 202 -24.96 16.84 -3.39
N SER A 203 -24.06 17.44 -2.59
CA SER A 203 -24.47 18.40 -1.54
C SER A 203 -25.04 19.72 -2.07
N VAL A 204 -24.66 20.10 -3.30
CA VAL A 204 -25.08 21.34 -3.94
C VAL A 204 -26.12 21.13 -5.03
N GLU A 205 -26.60 19.89 -5.21
CA GLU A 205 -27.62 19.58 -6.22
C GLU A 205 -28.89 20.43 -6.00
N GLY A 206 -29.35 21.08 -7.07
CA GLY A 206 -30.52 21.97 -7.02
C GLY A 206 -30.29 23.32 -6.36
N GLN A 207 -29.06 23.65 -5.94
CA GLN A 207 -28.69 24.95 -5.37
C GLN A 207 -27.95 25.81 -6.40
N GLU A 208 -28.16 27.13 -6.37
CA GLU A 208 -27.34 28.07 -7.14
C GLU A 208 -25.97 28.22 -6.46
N VAL A 209 -24.93 27.68 -7.09
CA VAL A 209 -23.54 27.80 -6.64
C VAL A 209 -22.87 28.97 -7.35
N ASP A 210 -22.13 29.80 -6.61
CA ASP A 210 -21.31 30.87 -7.19
C ASP A 210 -20.37 30.30 -8.27
N PRO A 211 -20.32 30.89 -9.48
CA PRO A 211 -19.45 30.41 -10.57
C PRO A 211 -17.97 30.26 -10.19
N ILE A 212 -17.45 31.08 -9.28
CA ILE A 212 -16.08 31.02 -8.79
C ILE A 212 -15.89 29.75 -7.94
N VAL A 213 -16.84 29.48 -7.04
CA VAL A 213 -16.82 28.29 -6.18
C VAL A 213 -17.00 27.02 -7.01
N ALA A 214 -17.92 27.04 -7.98
CA ALA A 214 -18.15 25.91 -8.88
C ALA A 214 -16.93 25.58 -9.73
N ARG A 215 -16.19 26.61 -10.18
CA ARG A 215 -14.95 26.44 -10.94
C ARG A 215 -13.81 25.91 -10.07
N ALA A 216 -13.65 26.44 -8.86
CA ALA A 216 -12.62 25.99 -7.92
C ALA A 216 -12.84 24.54 -7.48
N ALA A 217 -14.09 24.11 -7.35
CA ALA A 217 -14.46 22.75 -7.01
C ALA A 217 -14.52 21.81 -8.23
N HIS A 218 -14.26 22.27 -9.46
CA HIS A 218 -14.36 21.45 -10.67
C HIS A 218 -15.75 20.81 -10.89
N LEU A 219 -16.84 21.45 -10.44
CA LEU A 219 -18.20 20.92 -10.56
C LEU A 219 -18.65 20.65 -12.00
N LYS A 220 -18.05 21.35 -12.97
CA LYS A 220 -18.35 21.14 -14.39
C LYS A 220 -18.03 19.71 -14.86
N THR A 221 -17.13 19.01 -14.17
CA THR A 221 -16.82 17.60 -14.42
C THR A 221 -18.03 16.69 -14.16
N MET A 222 -18.95 17.11 -13.30
CA MET A 222 -20.13 16.34 -12.88
C MET A 222 -21.43 16.79 -13.53
N THR A 223 -21.50 18.01 -14.11
CA THR A 223 -22.76 18.57 -14.64
C THR A 223 -23.34 17.81 -15.83
N ASP A 224 -22.52 17.04 -16.54
CA ASP A 224 -22.96 16.23 -17.69
C ASP A 224 -23.47 14.84 -17.27
N LEU A 225 -23.38 14.53 -15.97
CA LEU A 225 -23.87 13.29 -15.37
C LEU A 225 -25.31 13.57 -14.91
N GLY A 226 -26.30 12.89 -15.50
CA GLY A 226 -27.72 13.19 -15.26
C GLY A 226 -28.11 13.18 -13.78
N ALA A 227 -29.22 13.85 -13.44
CA ALA A 227 -29.65 14.06 -12.05
C ALA A 227 -29.76 12.77 -11.20
N GLU A 228 -30.02 11.62 -11.83
CA GLU A 228 -30.14 10.33 -11.13
C GLU A 228 -28.83 9.85 -10.48
N VAL A 229 -27.69 10.28 -11.02
CA VAL A 229 -26.34 9.95 -10.55
C VAL A 229 -26.09 10.44 -9.12
N PHE A 230 -26.70 11.56 -8.73
CA PHE A 230 -26.48 12.19 -7.42
C PHE A 230 -27.24 11.51 -6.26
N THR A 231 -28.15 10.58 -6.56
CA THR A 231 -29.02 9.94 -5.56
C THR A 231 -28.60 8.54 -5.14
N ARG A 232 -27.66 7.92 -5.86
CA ARG A 232 -27.26 6.52 -5.69
C ARG A 232 -25.90 6.43 -4.99
N PRO A 233 -25.65 5.37 -4.17
CA PRO A 233 -24.32 5.14 -3.62
C PRO A 233 -23.33 4.86 -4.76
N HIS A 234 -22.12 5.42 -4.65
CA HIS A 234 -21.08 5.24 -5.65
C HIS A 234 -19.97 4.31 -5.20
N ARG A 235 -19.28 3.70 -6.17
CA ARG A 235 -18.08 2.91 -5.95
C ARG A 235 -17.03 3.21 -7.03
N LEU A 236 -15.77 3.36 -6.61
CA LEU A 236 -14.66 3.69 -7.51
C LEU A 236 -13.78 2.47 -7.79
N ILE A 237 -13.48 2.18 -9.06
CA ILE A 237 -12.51 1.14 -9.45
C ILE A 237 -11.51 1.76 -10.41
N VAL A 238 -10.21 1.53 -10.20
CA VAL A 238 -9.17 2.02 -11.13
C VAL A 238 -9.36 1.34 -12.48
N GLN A 239 -9.52 2.13 -13.53
CA GLN A 239 -9.69 1.66 -14.91
C GLN A 239 -8.36 1.57 -15.64
N SER A 240 -7.62 2.67 -15.62
CA SER A 240 -6.37 2.88 -16.34
C SER A 240 -5.56 3.99 -15.68
N TYR A 241 -4.30 4.14 -16.10
CA TYR A 241 -3.43 5.22 -15.67
C TYR A 241 -2.43 5.55 -16.78
N ASP A 242 -1.88 6.76 -16.75
CA ASP A 242 -0.74 7.12 -17.61
C ASP A 242 0.50 6.31 -17.21
N PRO A 243 1.10 5.53 -18.13
CA PRO A 243 2.26 4.71 -17.83
C PRO A 243 3.55 5.51 -17.56
N VAL A 244 3.61 6.81 -17.87
CA VAL A 244 4.84 7.60 -17.72
C VAL A 244 4.98 8.19 -16.32
N MET A 245 3.96 8.92 -15.84
CA MET A 245 4.05 9.64 -14.56
C MET A 245 3.09 9.10 -13.50
N LEU A 246 2.17 8.19 -13.85
CA LEU A 246 1.05 7.75 -12.99
C LEU A 246 0.22 8.92 -12.45
N PHE A 247 0.34 10.09 -13.07
CA PHE A 247 -0.29 11.32 -12.61
C PHE A 247 -1.72 11.44 -13.11
N GLN A 248 -2.00 10.84 -14.27
CA GLN A 248 -3.36 10.67 -14.74
C GLN A 248 -3.86 9.28 -14.35
N VAL A 249 -4.99 9.22 -13.65
CA VAL A 249 -5.65 7.96 -13.28
C VAL A 249 -7.12 8.05 -13.68
N ASP A 250 -7.58 7.05 -14.42
CA ASP A 250 -8.97 6.91 -14.82
C ASP A 250 -9.66 5.92 -13.88
N TYR A 251 -10.88 6.25 -13.47
CA TYR A 251 -11.71 5.47 -12.57
C TYR A 251 -13.02 5.10 -13.25
N ILE A 252 -13.44 3.85 -13.11
CA ILE A 252 -14.84 3.46 -13.28
C ILE A 252 -15.58 3.87 -12.01
N VAL A 253 -16.58 4.72 -12.16
CA VAL A 253 -17.51 5.11 -11.10
C VAL A 253 -18.84 4.44 -11.38
N ASP A 254 -19.28 3.62 -10.45
CA ASP A 254 -20.56 2.92 -10.52
C ASP A 254 -21.59 3.61 -9.64
N PHE A 255 -22.66 4.12 -10.24
CA PHE A 255 -23.81 4.72 -9.55
C PHE A 255 -25.01 3.75 -9.58
N GLY A 256 -24.88 2.61 -8.93
CA GLY A 256 -25.95 1.63 -8.79
C GLY A 256 -26.34 0.94 -10.11
N GLY A 257 -25.36 0.67 -10.98
CA GLY A 257 -25.49 -0.05 -12.24
C GLY A 257 -25.15 0.78 -13.49
N GLU A 258 -25.07 2.10 -13.37
CA GLU A 258 -24.63 3.00 -14.45
C GLU A 258 -23.14 3.30 -14.29
N LEU A 259 -22.37 3.02 -15.34
CA LEU A 259 -20.92 3.07 -15.28
C LEU A 259 -20.40 4.32 -15.98
N TYR A 260 -19.58 5.07 -15.28
CA TYR A 260 -18.91 6.26 -15.80
C TYR A 260 -17.40 6.10 -15.74
N SER A 261 -16.70 6.59 -16.75
CA SER A 261 -15.25 6.70 -16.76
C SER A 261 -14.89 8.13 -16.39
N CYS A 262 -14.28 8.31 -15.22
CA CYS A 262 -13.85 9.60 -14.69
C CYS A 262 -12.32 9.68 -14.64
N THR A 263 -11.76 10.68 -15.30
CA THR A 263 -10.32 10.94 -15.34
C THR A 263 -9.94 11.96 -14.28
N THR A 264 -8.89 11.63 -13.53
CA THR A 264 -8.22 12.51 -12.57
C THR A 264 -6.81 12.81 -13.02
N VAL A 265 -6.34 14.03 -12.76
CA VAL A 265 -4.95 14.46 -12.99
C VAL A 265 -4.42 14.97 -11.65
N GLY A 266 -3.50 14.23 -11.05
CA GLY A 266 -3.16 14.36 -9.64
C GLY A 266 -4.38 14.06 -8.77
N ASN A 267 -4.72 14.99 -7.88
CA ASN A 267 -5.91 14.90 -7.03
C ASN A 267 -7.12 15.66 -7.59
N ILE A 268 -7.08 16.08 -8.86
CA ILE A 268 -8.11 16.94 -9.47
C ILE A 268 -8.88 16.13 -10.52
N PRO A 269 -10.20 15.93 -10.36
CA PRO A 269 -11.03 15.35 -11.41
C PRO A 269 -11.22 16.33 -12.57
N VAL A 270 -10.98 15.85 -13.79
CA VAL A 270 -10.96 16.71 -14.99
C VAL A 270 -12.14 16.44 -15.91
N TYR A 271 -12.54 15.17 -16.05
CA TYR A 271 -13.55 14.77 -17.02
C TYR A 271 -14.25 13.48 -16.59
N CYS A 272 -15.55 13.36 -16.85
CA CYS A 272 -16.32 12.12 -16.69
C CYS A 272 -17.18 11.87 -17.94
N LYS A 273 -17.26 10.62 -18.38
CA LYS A 273 -18.10 10.18 -19.50
C LYS A 273 -18.88 8.91 -19.16
N LEU A 274 -20.07 8.77 -19.73
CA LEU A 274 -20.83 7.51 -19.65
C LEU A 274 -20.10 6.41 -20.42
N LEU A 275 -19.97 5.23 -19.82
CA LEU A 275 -19.50 4.01 -20.47
C LEU A 275 -20.66 3.15 -20.94
N LEU A 276 -21.66 2.94 -20.06
CA LEU A 276 -22.83 2.08 -20.23
C LEU A 276 -24.02 2.67 -19.49
#